data_AF-A0A7H8KZR0-F1
#
_entry.id   AF-A0A7H8KZR0-F1
#
_cell.length_a   1.000
_cell.length_b   1.000
_cell.length_c   1.000
_cell.angle_alpha   90.00
_cell.angle_beta   90.00
_cell.angle_gamma   90.00
#
_symmetry.space_group_name_H-M   'P 1'
#
loop_
_entity.id
_entity.type
_entity.pdbx_description
1 polymer ?
#
loop_
_entity_poly.entity_id
_entity_poly.type
_entity_poly.pdbx_seq_one_letter_code
_entity_poly.pdbx_strand_id
1 'polypeptide(L)'
;MASKDVELGRAAALVAEQVVGQLASAERALKSIGLGSLPDHAINGGVLVSAVPHEVLGAREVRASNTLAALWRLWAKAKNVVAMHPDMAAELVTYKLGTLPGQLFRNLGRFPNPIVVFAEPPVVELSMGDGGPGRLLAILFCGRTGPDKLLCYTSDPRMDEVGVTVICEPLADDGGPLPLPPGSTMPELEFLHLSIPVGADVRFTVEDAAKRIARKAGREESTAAQRVVVLRALQVAVYLCSSKADIQVPASKEEAGVPARRGKSAKPGKQRRWSKPENFLRMGWRLGPRLKAAREQAREAAARRSGKDTGVRGGWRQYPHQRGGHMKVVWYGPGKTLSDSKLIEPYWVSEDLLSADGQAPEGIIRPAR
;
A
#
# COMPACT_ATOMS: atom_id res chain seq x y z
N MET A 1 -13.00 23.47 15.74
CA MET A 1 -11.91 22.51 15.52
C MET A 1 -12.34 21.54 14.44
N ALA A 2 -11.46 21.15 13.50
CA ALA A 2 -11.80 20.15 12.50
C ALA A 2 -11.97 18.78 13.17
N SER A 3 -12.78 17.88 12.61
CA SER A 3 -12.80 16.50 13.11
C SER A 3 -11.48 15.81 12.78
N LYS A 4 -11.08 14.83 13.62
CA LYS A 4 -9.88 14.01 13.40
C LYS A 4 -9.85 13.40 11.99
N ASP A 5 -11.01 12.98 11.47
CA ASP A 5 -11.14 12.46 10.12
C ASP A 5 -10.77 13.47 9.03
N VAL A 6 -11.13 14.75 9.22
CA VAL A 6 -10.76 15.81 8.28
C VAL A 6 -9.26 16.08 8.34
N GLU A 7 -8.65 16.02 9.52
CA GLU A 7 -7.20 16.18 9.70
C GLU A 7 -6.42 15.04 9.05
N LEU A 8 -6.82 13.79 9.27
CA LEU A 8 -6.24 12.63 8.61
C LEU A 8 -6.40 12.69 7.09
N GLY A 9 -7.55 13.18 6.61
CA GLY A 9 -7.79 13.36 5.18
C GLY A 9 -6.87 14.40 4.56
N ARG A 10 -6.59 15.49 5.30
CA ARG A 10 -5.61 16.51 4.90
C ARG A 10 -4.18 15.96 4.93
N ALA A 11 -3.82 15.21 5.95
CA ALA A 11 -2.50 14.59 6.06
C ALA A 11 -2.23 13.62 4.90
N ALA A 12 -3.19 12.74 4.59
CA ALA A 12 -3.11 11.85 3.43
C ALA A 12 -3.01 12.61 2.10
N ALA A 13 -3.69 13.74 1.98
CA ALA A 13 -3.56 14.60 0.80
C ALA A 13 -2.15 15.19 0.71
N LEU A 14 -1.58 15.74 1.79
CA LEU A 14 -0.21 16.28 1.76
C LEU A 14 0.83 15.22 1.34
N VAL A 15 0.72 14.01 1.88
CA VAL A 15 1.58 12.88 1.48
C VAL A 15 1.40 12.55 0.00
N ALA A 16 0.16 12.50 -0.49
CA ALA A 16 -0.10 12.28 -1.90
C ALA A 16 0.47 13.41 -2.78
N GLU A 17 0.41 14.67 -2.36
CA GLU A 17 1.01 15.82 -3.07
C GLU A 17 2.51 15.65 -3.23
N GLN A 18 3.19 15.31 -2.13
CA GLN A 18 4.63 15.11 -2.09
C GLN A 18 5.07 13.98 -3.02
N VAL A 19 4.40 12.82 -2.92
CA VAL A 19 4.69 11.65 -3.75
C VAL A 19 4.44 11.94 -5.23
N VAL A 20 3.28 12.50 -5.56
CA VAL A 20 2.91 12.87 -6.94
C VAL A 20 3.85 13.96 -7.47
N GLY A 21 4.20 14.93 -6.64
CA GLY A 21 5.13 16.00 -6.97
C GLY A 21 6.49 15.45 -7.39
N GLN A 22 7.03 14.48 -6.65
CA GLN A 22 8.30 13.83 -7.00
C GLN A 22 8.22 13.05 -8.31
N LEU A 23 7.18 12.24 -8.51
CA LEU A 23 6.95 11.52 -9.76
C LEU A 23 6.83 12.46 -10.97
N ALA A 24 6.12 13.58 -10.82
CA ALA A 24 5.97 14.59 -11.87
C ALA A 24 7.24 15.43 -12.09
N SER A 25 8.08 15.62 -11.06
CA SER A 25 9.38 16.29 -11.19
C SER A 25 10.36 15.47 -12.02
N ALA A 26 10.40 14.15 -11.87
CA ALA A 26 11.21 13.26 -12.71
C ALA A 26 10.85 13.41 -14.21
N GLU A 27 9.55 13.46 -14.53
CA GLU A 27 9.07 13.72 -15.88
C GLU A 27 9.50 15.09 -16.43
N ARG A 28 9.45 16.13 -15.59
CA ARG A 28 9.90 17.48 -15.98
C ARG A 28 11.40 17.53 -16.23
N ALA A 29 12.20 16.88 -15.39
CA ALA A 29 13.65 16.79 -15.54
C ALA A 29 14.05 16.07 -16.84
N LEU A 30 13.39 14.96 -17.17
CA LEU A 30 13.63 14.27 -18.46
C LEU A 30 13.25 15.13 -19.65
N LYS A 31 12.14 15.88 -19.57
CA LYS A 31 11.72 16.82 -20.61
C LYS A 31 12.74 17.94 -20.82
N SER A 32 13.31 18.50 -19.75
CA SER A 32 14.29 19.59 -19.87
C SER A 32 15.59 19.16 -20.55
N ILE A 33 15.92 17.86 -20.53
CA ILE A 33 17.10 17.30 -21.21
C ILE A 33 16.77 16.60 -22.55
N GLY A 34 15.56 16.81 -23.10
CA GLY A 34 15.15 16.27 -24.40
C GLY A 34 14.73 14.79 -24.39
N LEU A 35 14.69 14.12 -23.23
CA LEU A 35 14.27 12.73 -23.06
C LEU A 35 12.76 12.57 -22.76
N GLY A 36 11.99 13.65 -22.90
CA GLY A 36 10.55 13.66 -22.62
C GLY A 36 9.67 12.86 -23.58
N SER A 37 10.22 12.43 -24.72
CA SER A 37 9.52 11.66 -25.77
C SER A 37 9.74 10.15 -25.66
N LEU A 38 10.44 9.68 -24.62
CA LEU A 38 10.63 8.24 -24.41
C LEU A 38 9.27 7.54 -24.30
N PRO A 39 9.05 6.42 -25.01
CA PRO A 39 7.76 5.75 -25.02
C PRO A 39 7.32 5.36 -23.60
N ASP A 40 6.01 5.43 -23.33
CA ASP A 40 5.39 5.06 -22.03
C ASP A 40 5.81 3.65 -21.54
N HIS A 41 6.29 2.80 -22.44
CA HIS A 41 6.67 1.41 -22.21
C HIS A 41 8.18 1.19 -22.05
N ALA A 42 9.02 2.23 -22.10
CA ALA A 42 10.49 2.11 -21.99
C ALA A 42 11.00 1.86 -20.56
N ILE A 43 10.36 0.96 -19.81
CA ILE A 43 10.82 0.48 -18.50
C ILE A 43 11.32 -0.96 -18.64
N ASN A 44 12.45 -1.11 -19.35
CA ASN A 44 13.37 -2.19 -19.06
C ASN A 44 14.65 -1.59 -18.51
N GLY A 45 15.04 -2.05 -17.33
CA GLY A 45 16.24 -1.63 -16.63
C GLY A 45 17.53 -1.95 -17.39
N GLY A 46 17.81 -1.23 -18.47
CA GLY A 46 19.10 -1.36 -19.16
C GLY A 46 19.25 -0.76 -20.57
N VAL A 47 18.21 -0.48 -21.34
CA VAL A 47 18.42 -0.43 -22.82
C VAL A 47 18.59 0.97 -23.45
N LEU A 48 18.33 2.08 -22.74
CA LEU A 48 18.46 3.43 -23.30
C LEU A 48 19.48 4.29 -22.55
N VAL A 49 20.75 3.88 -22.54
CA VAL A 49 21.84 4.62 -21.87
C VAL A 49 22.96 5.06 -22.84
N SER A 50 22.88 4.73 -24.13
CA SER A 50 24.01 5.01 -25.04
C SER A 50 24.13 6.46 -25.54
N ALA A 51 23.20 7.37 -25.19
CA ALA A 51 23.13 8.69 -25.83
C ALA A 51 23.12 9.89 -24.86
N VAL A 52 23.30 9.67 -23.56
CA VAL A 52 23.29 10.76 -22.57
C VAL A 52 24.73 11.20 -22.29
N PRO A 53 25.09 12.47 -22.49
CA PRO A 53 26.37 13.00 -22.06
C PRO A 53 26.54 12.81 -20.55
N HIS A 54 27.68 12.23 -20.13
CA HIS A 54 28.01 11.95 -18.72
C HIS A 54 28.05 13.20 -17.82
N GLU A 55 28.00 14.40 -18.40
CA GLU A 55 28.13 15.68 -17.71
C GLU A 55 26.82 16.19 -17.08
N VAL A 56 25.67 15.55 -17.34
CA VAL A 56 24.35 16.09 -16.90
C VAL A 56 23.64 15.20 -15.85
N LEU A 57 23.65 13.88 -16.01
CA LEU A 57 23.10 12.90 -15.06
C LEU A 57 23.82 11.56 -15.22
N GLY A 58 24.07 10.86 -14.12
CA GLY A 58 24.59 9.50 -14.17
C GLY A 58 23.60 8.53 -14.82
N ALA A 59 24.10 7.48 -15.48
CA ALA A 59 23.28 6.41 -16.08
C ALA A 59 22.25 5.76 -15.13
N ARG A 60 22.53 5.79 -13.82
CA ARG A 60 21.62 5.30 -12.77
C ARG A 60 20.46 6.28 -12.52
N GLU A 61 20.76 7.58 -12.48
CA GLU A 61 19.79 8.65 -12.23
C GLU A 61 18.82 8.81 -13.40
N VAL A 62 19.31 8.68 -14.64
CA VAL A 62 18.46 8.66 -15.85
C VAL A 62 17.49 7.49 -15.81
N ARG A 63 17.97 6.28 -15.44
CA ARG A 63 17.12 5.08 -15.32
C ARG A 63 16.05 5.22 -14.22
N ALA A 64 16.43 5.74 -13.06
CA ALA A 64 15.50 6.01 -11.97
C ALA A 64 14.44 7.04 -12.41
N SER A 65 14.87 8.17 -12.96
CA SER A 65 13.99 9.23 -13.44
C SER A 65 13.02 8.73 -14.52
N ASN A 66 13.49 7.93 -15.48
CA ASN A 66 12.63 7.36 -16.52
C ASN A 66 11.58 6.40 -15.96
N THR A 67 11.94 5.60 -14.95
CA THR A 67 11.00 4.73 -14.26
C THR A 67 9.91 5.54 -13.57
N LEU A 68 10.29 6.57 -12.80
CA LEU A 68 9.35 7.43 -12.08
C LEU A 68 8.44 8.22 -13.03
N ALA A 69 9.00 8.73 -14.13
CA ALA A 69 8.27 9.42 -15.19
C ALA A 69 7.21 8.53 -15.86
N ALA A 70 7.56 7.29 -16.19
CA ALA A 70 6.62 6.36 -16.80
C ALA A 70 5.53 5.90 -15.80
N LEU A 71 5.88 5.69 -14.53
CA LEU A 71 4.89 5.47 -13.46
C LEU A 71 3.95 6.66 -13.31
N TRP A 72 4.48 7.89 -13.37
CA TRP A 72 3.68 9.11 -13.37
C TRP A 72 2.70 9.16 -14.53
N ARG A 73 3.17 8.98 -15.77
CA ARG A 73 2.31 9.04 -16.97
C ARG A 73 1.21 8.00 -16.93
N LEU A 74 1.53 6.78 -16.49
CA LEU A 74 0.56 5.71 -16.36
C LEU A 74 -0.48 6.02 -15.27
N TRP A 75 -0.03 6.46 -14.09
CA TRP A 75 -0.91 6.79 -12.98
C TRP A 75 -1.80 8.01 -13.28
N ALA A 76 -1.22 9.05 -13.89
CA ALA A 76 -1.88 10.32 -14.18
C ALA A 76 -3.10 10.18 -15.11
N LYS A 77 -3.25 9.06 -15.81
CA LYS A 77 -4.45 8.74 -16.62
C LYS A 77 -5.64 8.30 -15.76
N ALA A 78 -5.43 7.74 -14.58
CA ALA A 78 -6.48 7.23 -13.68
C ALA A 78 -6.60 7.99 -12.35
N LYS A 79 -5.48 8.57 -11.87
CA LYS A 79 -5.36 9.39 -10.64
C LYS A 79 -6.07 8.78 -9.43
N ASN A 80 -5.89 7.48 -9.22
CA ASN A 80 -6.46 6.76 -8.09
C ASN A 80 -5.53 6.89 -6.88
N VAL A 81 -5.96 7.66 -5.87
CA VAL A 81 -5.35 7.71 -4.54
C VAL A 81 -6.21 6.94 -3.57
N VAL A 82 -5.61 6.09 -2.75
CA VAL A 82 -6.26 5.33 -1.70
C VAL A 82 -5.65 5.76 -0.36
N ALA A 83 -6.34 6.61 0.39
CA ALA A 83 -5.90 7.07 1.69
C ALA A 83 -6.17 6.02 2.77
N MET A 84 -5.12 5.44 3.33
CA MET A 84 -5.22 4.45 4.39
C MET A 84 -5.34 5.11 5.76
N HIS A 85 -6.33 4.65 6.54
CA HIS A 85 -6.49 5.02 7.93
C HIS A 85 -5.34 4.44 8.78
N PRO A 86 -4.74 5.19 9.73
CA PRO A 86 -3.61 4.72 10.54
C PRO A 86 -3.92 3.46 11.35
N ASP A 87 -5.10 3.39 11.97
CA ASP A 87 -5.50 2.20 12.73
C ASP A 87 -5.64 0.96 11.83
N MET A 88 -6.03 1.13 10.56
CA MET A 88 -6.03 0.02 9.59
C MET A 88 -4.60 -0.37 9.18
N ALA A 89 -3.70 0.61 8.99
CA ALA A 89 -2.29 0.33 8.71
C ALA A 89 -1.67 -0.50 9.85
N ALA A 90 -1.93 -0.12 11.10
CA ALA A 90 -1.50 -0.85 12.29
C ALA A 90 -2.15 -2.24 12.40
N GLU A 91 -3.40 -2.39 11.96
CA GLU A 91 -4.06 -3.69 11.88
C GLU A 91 -3.37 -4.61 10.86
N LEU A 92 -3.17 -4.14 9.63
CA LEU A 92 -2.57 -4.92 8.55
C LEU A 92 -1.19 -5.45 8.93
N VAL A 93 -0.44 -4.71 9.76
CA VAL A 93 0.85 -5.16 10.28
C VAL A 93 0.79 -6.53 10.94
N THR A 94 -0.32 -6.83 11.60
CA THR A 94 -0.54 -8.09 12.34
C THR A 94 -0.91 -9.26 11.44
N TYR A 95 -1.17 -9.02 10.15
CA TYR A 95 -1.64 -10.05 9.25
C TYR A 95 -0.51 -11.01 8.88
N LYS A 96 -0.72 -12.30 9.15
CA LYS A 96 0.23 -13.33 8.74
C LYS A 96 -0.04 -13.73 7.29
N LEU A 97 0.94 -13.50 6.43
CA LEU A 97 0.93 -13.98 5.05
C LEU A 97 1.69 -15.30 4.98
N GLY A 98 1.00 -16.37 4.60
CA GLY A 98 1.63 -17.62 4.23
C GLY A 98 2.02 -17.62 2.75
N THR A 99 1.88 -18.76 2.10
CA THR A 99 1.99 -18.86 0.64
C THR A 99 0.82 -18.16 -0.04
N LEU A 100 1.12 -17.24 -0.96
CA LEU A 100 0.16 -16.44 -1.70
C LEU A 100 0.03 -17.00 -3.14
N PRO A 101 -1.21 -17.19 -3.66
CA PRO A 101 -1.40 -17.50 -5.06
C PRO A 101 -1.25 -16.23 -5.92
N GLY A 102 -0.49 -16.31 -7.01
CA GLY A 102 -0.26 -15.19 -7.91
C GLY A 102 -1.55 -14.62 -8.49
N GLN A 103 -2.49 -15.48 -8.87
CA GLN A 103 -3.77 -15.08 -9.47
C GLN A 103 -4.59 -14.12 -8.59
N LEU A 104 -4.42 -14.15 -7.26
CA LEU A 104 -5.12 -13.23 -6.35
C LEU A 104 -4.92 -11.77 -6.75
N PHE A 105 -3.73 -11.42 -7.22
CA PHE A 105 -3.36 -10.04 -7.54
C PHE A 105 -3.97 -9.53 -8.85
N ARG A 106 -4.66 -10.39 -9.63
CA ARG A 106 -5.54 -9.95 -10.72
C ARG A 106 -6.69 -9.08 -10.22
N ASN A 107 -7.12 -9.29 -8.98
CA ASN A 107 -8.21 -8.52 -8.37
C ASN A 107 -7.84 -7.05 -8.11
N LEU A 108 -6.54 -6.68 -8.16
CA LEU A 108 -6.12 -5.28 -8.12
C LEU A 108 -6.71 -4.46 -9.27
N GLY A 109 -7.10 -5.10 -10.39
CA GLY A 109 -7.72 -4.42 -11.53
C GLY A 109 -9.03 -3.69 -11.22
N ARG A 110 -9.68 -3.96 -10.07
CA ARG A 110 -10.84 -3.20 -9.58
C ARG A 110 -10.53 -1.70 -9.43
N PHE A 111 -9.28 -1.38 -9.08
CA PHE A 111 -8.79 -0.01 -9.01
C PHE A 111 -7.60 0.10 -9.97
N PRO A 112 -7.71 0.79 -11.10
CA PRO A 112 -6.58 0.93 -12.00
C PRO A 112 -5.42 1.70 -11.34
N ASN A 113 -4.26 1.05 -11.19
CA ASN A 113 -3.01 1.63 -10.69
C ASN A 113 -3.16 2.49 -9.41
N PRO A 114 -3.61 1.92 -8.28
CA PRO A 114 -3.80 2.70 -7.06
C PRO A 114 -2.45 3.14 -6.49
N ILE A 115 -2.40 4.39 -5.99
CA ILE A 115 -1.39 4.82 -5.02
C ILE A 115 -2.04 4.79 -3.64
N VAL A 116 -1.62 3.86 -2.80
CA VAL A 116 -2.01 3.82 -1.39
C VAL A 116 -1.13 4.78 -0.62
N VAL A 117 -1.71 5.79 0.04
CA VAL A 117 -0.98 6.75 0.87
C VAL A 117 -1.32 6.55 2.34
N PHE A 118 -0.31 6.68 3.19
CA PHE A 118 -0.45 6.52 4.63
C PHE A 118 -0.71 7.90 5.24
N ALA A 119 -1.87 8.10 5.88
CA ALA A 119 -2.19 9.37 6.52
C ALA A 119 -1.21 9.71 7.65
N GLU A 120 -0.80 8.69 8.40
CA GLU A 120 0.31 8.72 9.35
C GLU A 120 1.32 7.66 8.91
N PRO A 121 2.36 8.04 8.14
CA PRO A 121 3.38 7.13 7.64
C PRO A 121 4.07 6.34 8.77
N PRO A 122 4.02 5.00 8.78
CA PRO A 122 4.72 4.22 9.78
C PRO A 122 6.23 4.28 9.54
N VAL A 123 7.00 4.26 10.64
CA VAL A 123 8.45 4.13 10.58
C VAL A 123 8.83 2.71 10.20
N VAL A 124 9.74 2.59 9.25
CA VAL A 124 10.30 1.34 8.74
C VAL A 124 11.80 1.47 8.64
N GLU A 125 12.50 0.35 8.74
CA GLU A 125 13.92 0.31 8.40
C GLU A 125 14.06 0.29 6.87
N LEU A 126 14.86 1.21 6.33
CA LEU A 126 15.16 1.30 4.91
C LEU A 126 16.27 0.32 4.55
N SER A 127 16.23 -0.12 3.30
CA SER A 127 17.11 -1.19 2.82
C SER A 127 18.04 -0.77 1.69
N MET A 128 17.93 0.46 1.20
CA MET A 128 18.86 0.99 0.20
C MET A 128 19.79 2.03 0.83
N GLY A 129 21.00 2.13 0.27
CA GLY A 129 22.07 2.99 0.82
C GLY A 129 22.71 2.40 2.06
N ASP A 130 23.00 3.27 3.03
CA ASP A 130 23.67 2.93 4.30
C ASP A 130 22.71 2.28 5.33
N GLY A 131 21.45 2.06 4.93
CA GLY A 131 20.38 1.67 5.86
C GLY A 131 19.91 2.84 6.72
N GLY A 132 19.02 2.58 7.67
CA GLY A 132 18.53 3.58 8.61
C GLY A 132 17.01 3.68 8.68
N PRO A 133 16.48 4.53 9.58
CA PRO A 133 15.05 4.73 9.71
C PRO A 133 14.47 5.51 8.52
N GLY A 134 13.23 5.20 8.15
CA GLY A 134 12.47 5.92 7.14
C GLY A 134 10.98 5.87 7.40
N ARG A 135 10.22 6.73 6.72
CA ARG A 135 8.75 6.74 6.76
C ARG A 135 8.19 6.13 5.50
N LEU A 136 7.32 5.14 5.64
CA LEU A 136 6.59 4.54 4.53
C LEU A 136 5.45 5.48 4.09
N LEU A 137 5.69 6.30 3.08
CA LEU A 137 4.74 7.32 2.62
C LEU A 137 3.63 6.72 1.76
N ALA A 138 4.00 5.87 0.80
CA ALA A 138 3.06 5.35 -0.18
C ALA A 138 3.49 4.03 -0.81
N ILE A 139 2.51 3.34 -1.40
CA ILE A 139 2.73 2.16 -2.24
C ILE A 139 1.94 2.34 -3.53
N LEU A 140 2.65 2.37 -4.65
CA LEU A 140 2.07 2.47 -5.99
C LEU A 140 2.03 1.09 -6.64
N PHE A 141 0.87 0.72 -7.18
CA PHE A 141 0.68 -0.52 -7.94
C PHE A 141 0.50 -0.21 -9.43
N CYS A 142 1.08 -1.04 -10.29
CA CYS A 142 0.88 -1.00 -11.75
C CYS A 142 0.97 -2.41 -12.32
N GLY A 143 0.41 -2.64 -13.50
CA GLY A 143 0.60 -3.90 -14.22
C GLY A 143 1.90 -3.90 -15.01
N ARG A 144 2.42 -5.08 -15.31
CA ARG A 144 3.48 -5.32 -16.29
C ARG A 144 3.05 -6.44 -17.26
N THR A 145 3.51 -6.36 -18.50
CA THR A 145 3.17 -7.32 -19.57
C THR A 145 4.41 -7.86 -20.27
N GLY A 146 4.37 -9.14 -20.64
CA GLY A 146 5.23 -9.74 -21.67
C GLY A 146 6.70 -9.97 -21.26
N PRO A 147 7.52 -10.50 -22.18
CA PRO A 147 8.95 -10.71 -21.95
C PRO A 147 9.68 -9.39 -21.68
N ASP A 148 9.20 -8.30 -22.31
CA ASP A 148 9.76 -6.96 -22.18
C ASP A 148 9.23 -6.18 -20.96
N LYS A 149 8.43 -6.81 -20.10
CA LYS A 149 7.97 -6.26 -18.81
C LYS A 149 7.48 -4.81 -18.87
N LEU A 150 6.77 -4.46 -19.94
CA LEU A 150 6.24 -3.12 -20.21
C LEU A 150 5.15 -2.77 -19.20
N LEU A 151 5.10 -1.53 -18.73
CA LEU A 151 4.04 -1.09 -17.83
C LEU A 151 2.67 -1.08 -18.52
N CYS A 152 1.65 -1.50 -17.77
CA CYS A 152 0.25 -1.45 -18.18
C CYS A 152 -0.64 -1.16 -16.96
N TYR A 153 -1.95 -1.05 -17.17
CA TYR A 153 -2.89 -0.93 -16.06
C TYR A 153 -2.97 -2.24 -15.26
N THR A 154 -3.22 -2.15 -13.96
CA THR A 154 -3.57 -3.32 -13.12
C THR A 154 -4.82 -4.05 -13.59
N SER A 155 -5.64 -3.41 -14.43
CA SER A 155 -6.83 -3.98 -15.07
C SER A 155 -6.58 -4.58 -16.45
N ASP A 156 -5.34 -4.52 -16.99
CA ASP A 156 -5.04 -5.09 -18.31
C ASP A 156 -5.11 -6.64 -18.23
N PRO A 157 -5.94 -7.30 -19.07
CA PRO A 157 -6.06 -8.76 -19.05
C PRO A 157 -4.74 -9.46 -19.38
N ARG A 158 -3.83 -8.82 -20.10
CA ARG A 158 -2.52 -9.38 -20.50
C ARG A 158 -1.45 -9.26 -19.41
N MET A 159 -1.73 -8.57 -18.31
CA MET A 159 -0.79 -8.36 -17.21
C MET A 159 -0.22 -9.72 -16.73
N ASP A 160 1.09 -9.91 -16.67
CA ASP A 160 1.72 -11.15 -16.17
C ASP A 160 2.39 -10.95 -14.80
N GLU A 161 2.64 -9.69 -14.43
CA GLU A 161 3.11 -9.28 -13.12
C GLU A 161 2.45 -7.98 -12.65
N VAL A 162 2.38 -7.79 -11.34
CA VAL A 162 2.10 -6.49 -10.73
C VAL A 162 3.44 -5.88 -10.30
N GLY A 163 3.77 -4.73 -10.89
CA GLY A 163 4.84 -3.87 -10.39
C GLY A 163 4.36 -3.11 -9.15
N VAL A 164 5.12 -3.19 -8.07
CA VAL A 164 4.86 -2.39 -6.87
C VAL A 164 6.06 -1.52 -6.56
N THR A 165 5.80 -0.23 -6.39
CA THR A 165 6.80 0.75 -5.99
C THR A 165 6.47 1.22 -4.58
N VAL A 166 7.30 0.83 -3.63
CA VAL A 166 7.24 1.34 -2.26
C VAL A 166 8.01 2.65 -2.21
N ILE A 167 7.41 3.67 -1.61
CA ILE A 167 7.92 5.04 -1.59
C ILE A 167 8.12 5.46 -0.14
N CYS A 168 9.37 5.75 0.20
CA CYS A 168 9.77 6.09 1.55
C CYS A 168 10.46 7.46 1.61
N GLU A 169 10.36 8.11 2.75
CA GLU A 169 11.16 9.29 3.12
C GLU A 169 12.23 8.86 4.13
N PRO A 170 13.52 8.94 3.80
CA PRO A 170 14.59 8.67 4.75
C PRO A 170 14.58 9.67 5.91
N LEU A 171 14.92 9.18 7.11
CA LEU A 171 15.00 9.97 8.33
C LEU A 171 16.45 10.02 8.84
N ALA A 172 16.75 11.03 9.65
CA ALA A 172 17.94 11.06 10.48
C ALA A 172 17.86 10.00 11.60
N ASP A 173 19.01 9.70 12.23
CA ASP A 173 19.10 8.69 13.30
C ASP A 173 18.22 9.02 14.53
N ASP A 174 17.94 10.30 14.76
CA ASP A 174 17.03 10.78 15.81
C ASP A 174 15.54 10.66 15.43
N GLY A 175 15.24 10.16 14.23
CA GLY A 175 13.89 10.04 13.67
C GLY A 175 13.33 11.35 13.08
N GLY A 176 14.13 12.42 13.07
CA GLY A 176 13.82 13.69 12.43
C GLY A 176 13.92 13.63 10.90
N PRO A 177 13.37 14.62 10.18
CA PRO A 177 13.55 14.73 8.74
C PRO A 177 15.01 15.04 8.41
N LEU A 178 15.54 14.45 7.34
CA LEU A 178 16.84 14.83 6.79
C LEU A 178 16.80 16.28 6.26
N PRO A 179 17.95 16.99 6.27
CA PRO A 179 18.04 18.30 5.63
C PRO A 179 17.71 18.19 4.14
N LEU A 180 17.05 19.21 3.60
CA LEU A 180 16.73 19.26 2.18
C LEU A 180 18.02 19.29 1.34
N PRO A 181 18.08 18.54 0.23
CA PRO A 181 19.19 18.66 -0.71
C PRO A 181 19.37 20.10 -1.19
N PRO A 182 20.61 20.57 -1.43
CA PRO A 182 20.86 21.92 -1.94
C PRO A 182 20.03 22.21 -3.21
N GLY A 183 19.25 23.29 -3.18
CA GLY A 183 18.39 23.69 -4.30
C GLY A 183 17.07 22.91 -4.44
N SER A 184 16.79 21.95 -3.56
CA SER A 184 15.51 21.25 -3.51
C SER A 184 14.52 21.91 -2.55
N THR A 185 13.25 21.95 -2.94
CA THR A 185 12.13 22.36 -2.07
C THR A 185 11.37 21.18 -1.48
N MET A 186 11.80 19.95 -1.78
CA MET A 186 11.16 18.71 -1.32
C MET A 186 12.20 17.74 -0.77
N PRO A 187 11.85 16.93 0.24
CA PRO A 187 12.74 15.88 0.73
C PRO A 187 13.00 14.85 -0.36
N GLU A 188 14.18 14.25 -0.31
CA GLU A 188 14.53 13.14 -1.18
C GLU A 188 13.72 11.90 -0.80
N LEU A 189 13.15 11.22 -1.80
CA LEU A 189 12.38 10.00 -1.59
C LEU A 189 13.14 8.79 -2.12
N GLU A 190 13.05 7.70 -1.38
CA GLU A 190 13.57 6.40 -1.78
C GLU A 190 12.45 5.57 -2.44
N PHE A 191 12.79 4.90 -3.55
CA PHE A 191 11.86 4.08 -4.32
C PHE A 191 12.36 2.64 -4.38
N LEU A 192 11.59 1.72 -3.79
CA LEU A 192 11.86 0.29 -3.84
C LEU A 192 10.88 -0.40 -4.79
N HIS A 193 11.41 -0.99 -5.86
CA HIS A 193 10.60 -1.65 -6.89
C HIS A 193 10.60 -3.18 -6.73
N LEU A 194 9.41 -3.75 -6.55
CA LEU A 194 9.19 -5.19 -6.53
C LEU A 194 8.23 -5.64 -7.65
N SER A 195 8.23 -6.94 -7.92
CA SER A 195 7.44 -7.55 -8.98
C SER A 195 6.73 -8.79 -8.43
N ILE A 196 5.40 -8.77 -8.45
CA ILE A 196 4.53 -9.84 -7.97
C ILE A 196 4.02 -10.62 -9.18
N PRO A 197 4.25 -11.94 -9.28
CA PRO A 197 3.75 -12.73 -10.39
C PRO A 197 2.23 -12.93 -10.26
N VAL A 198 1.49 -12.92 -11.37
CA VAL A 198 0.02 -13.09 -11.36
C VAL A 198 -0.50 -14.36 -12.06
N GLY A 199 0.39 -15.30 -12.37
CA GLY A 199 0.02 -16.58 -12.98
C GLY A 199 -0.86 -17.45 -12.06
N ALA A 200 -1.77 -18.22 -12.67
CA ALA A 200 -2.68 -19.12 -11.95
C ALA A 200 -1.94 -20.19 -11.14
N ASP A 201 -0.90 -20.78 -11.74
CA ASP A 201 -0.13 -21.87 -11.14
C ASP A 201 1.04 -21.37 -10.27
N VAL A 202 1.21 -20.04 -10.15
CA VAL A 202 2.31 -19.47 -9.38
C VAL A 202 1.91 -19.29 -7.94
N ARG A 203 2.76 -19.79 -7.04
CA ARG A 203 2.67 -19.57 -5.60
C ARG A 203 4.00 -19.00 -5.10
N PHE A 204 3.94 -18.06 -4.18
CA PHE A 204 5.14 -17.43 -3.63
C PHE A 204 4.91 -16.96 -2.20
N THR A 205 6.00 -16.74 -1.48
CA THR A 205 6.03 -16.23 -0.12
C THR A 205 6.61 -14.81 -0.09
N VAL A 206 6.51 -14.16 1.08
CA VAL A 206 7.18 -12.87 1.33
C VAL A 206 8.70 -12.99 1.10
N GLU A 207 9.30 -14.11 1.51
CA GLU A 207 10.74 -14.38 1.33
C GLU A 207 11.10 -14.45 -0.16
N ASP A 208 10.31 -15.16 -0.98
CA ASP A 208 10.55 -15.27 -2.42
C ASP A 208 10.54 -13.89 -3.10
N ALA A 209 9.60 -13.02 -2.70
CA ALA A 209 9.51 -11.66 -3.21
C ALA A 209 10.69 -10.79 -2.75
N ALA A 210 11.13 -10.91 -1.49
CA ALA A 210 12.30 -10.20 -0.97
C ALA A 210 13.61 -10.67 -1.63
N LYS A 211 13.77 -11.97 -1.87
CA LYS A 211 14.91 -12.52 -2.61
C LYS A 211 15.00 -12.00 -4.04
N ARG A 212 13.87 -11.76 -4.72
CA ARG A 212 13.88 -11.12 -6.05
C ARG A 212 14.43 -9.70 -6.00
N ILE A 213 14.15 -8.94 -4.94
CA ILE A 213 14.73 -7.60 -4.74
C ILE A 213 16.23 -7.71 -4.49
N ALA A 214 16.66 -8.62 -3.60
CA ALA A 214 18.07 -8.85 -3.30
C ALA A 214 18.86 -9.18 -4.58
N ARG A 215 18.35 -10.10 -5.40
CA ARG A 215 18.97 -10.49 -6.68
C ARG A 215 19.09 -9.32 -7.65
N LYS A 216 18.10 -8.44 -7.74
CA LYS A 216 18.17 -7.21 -8.54
C LYS A 216 19.29 -6.27 -8.06
N ALA A 217 19.64 -6.33 -6.78
CA ALA A 217 20.75 -5.59 -6.19
C ALA A 217 22.08 -6.37 -6.19
N GLY A 218 22.16 -7.52 -6.89
CA GLY A 218 23.38 -8.34 -6.94
C GLY A 218 23.67 -9.16 -5.68
N ARG A 219 22.68 -9.34 -4.80
CA ARG A 219 22.80 -10.12 -3.55
C ARG A 219 22.02 -11.44 -3.62
N GLU A 220 22.54 -12.47 -2.96
CA GLU A 220 21.88 -13.77 -2.85
C GLU A 220 20.74 -13.76 -1.82
N GLU A 221 20.99 -13.10 -0.68
CA GLU A 221 20.06 -13.04 0.46
C GLU A 221 19.45 -11.65 0.67
N SER A 222 18.21 -11.65 1.14
CA SER A 222 17.44 -10.44 1.43
C SER A 222 17.75 -9.93 2.85
N THR A 223 17.72 -8.61 3.04
CA THR A 223 17.89 -8.03 4.39
C THR A 223 16.60 -8.14 5.20
N ALA A 224 16.69 -8.02 6.54
CA ALA A 224 15.51 -7.96 7.40
C ALA A 224 14.58 -6.78 7.00
N ALA A 225 15.15 -5.60 6.76
CA ALA A 225 14.45 -4.42 6.26
C ALA A 225 13.67 -4.70 4.96
N GLN A 226 14.30 -5.35 3.97
CA GLN A 226 13.62 -5.73 2.71
C GLN A 226 12.41 -6.63 2.96
N ARG A 227 12.56 -7.64 3.83
CA ARG A 227 11.47 -8.56 4.17
C ARG A 227 10.32 -7.84 4.85
N VAL A 228 10.61 -6.91 5.76
CA VAL A 228 9.58 -6.08 6.41
C VAL A 228 8.84 -5.23 5.38
N VAL A 229 9.56 -4.51 4.51
CA VAL A 229 8.93 -3.65 3.49
C VAL A 229 8.10 -4.46 2.50
N VAL A 230 8.62 -5.60 2.03
CA VAL A 230 7.88 -6.52 1.14
C VAL A 230 6.63 -7.08 1.83
N LEU A 231 6.74 -7.46 3.10
CA LEU A 231 5.59 -7.92 3.89
C LEU A 231 4.50 -6.83 3.93
N ARG A 232 4.87 -5.57 4.22
CA ARG A 232 3.92 -4.44 4.26
C ARG A 232 3.24 -4.22 2.91
N ALA A 233 4.02 -4.21 1.83
CA ALA A 233 3.49 -4.05 0.47
C ALA A 233 2.49 -5.17 0.12
N LEU A 234 2.83 -6.42 0.45
CA LEU A 234 1.96 -7.57 0.21
C LEU A 234 0.71 -7.56 1.10
N GLN A 235 0.81 -7.16 2.37
CA GLN A 235 -0.35 -7.02 3.27
C GLN A 235 -1.38 -6.03 2.70
N VAL A 236 -0.91 -4.89 2.22
CA VAL A 236 -1.73 -3.87 1.55
C VAL A 236 -2.31 -4.40 0.24
N ALA A 237 -1.50 -5.04 -0.60
CA ALA A 237 -1.95 -5.60 -1.88
C ALA A 237 -3.03 -6.67 -1.70
N VAL A 238 -2.84 -7.60 -0.76
CA VAL A 238 -3.80 -8.63 -0.41
C VAL A 238 -5.10 -8.02 0.10
N TYR A 239 -5.02 -6.98 0.93
CA TYR A 239 -6.21 -6.28 1.40
C TYR A 239 -6.97 -5.62 0.25
N LEU A 240 -6.28 -4.93 -0.67
CA LEU A 240 -6.90 -4.35 -1.87
C LEU A 240 -7.57 -5.39 -2.79
N CYS A 241 -7.03 -6.61 -2.83
CA CYS A 241 -7.60 -7.73 -3.60
C CYS A 241 -8.84 -8.35 -2.96
N SER A 242 -9.13 -8.04 -1.69
CA SER A 242 -10.27 -8.58 -0.97
C SER A 242 -11.57 -7.93 -1.44
N SER A 243 -12.59 -8.75 -1.74
CA SER A 243 -13.94 -8.25 -2.03
C SER A 243 -14.56 -7.53 -0.83
N LYS A 244 -14.10 -7.83 0.38
CA LYS A 244 -14.56 -7.24 1.64
C LYS A 244 -13.71 -6.06 2.12
N ALA A 245 -12.73 -5.62 1.32
CA ALA A 245 -11.91 -4.48 1.70
C ALA A 245 -12.79 -3.25 2.00
N ASP A 246 -12.65 -2.67 3.19
CA ASP A 246 -13.32 -1.43 3.60
C ASP A 246 -12.72 -0.27 2.80
N ILE A 247 -13.18 -0.09 1.57
CA ILE A 247 -12.74 0.96 0.65
C ILE A 247 -13.98 1.76 0.25
N GLN A 248 -14.04 3.00 0.73
CA GLN A 248 -15.16 3.90 0.54
C GLN A 248 -14.83 4.94 -0.52
N VAL A 249 -15.81 5.24 -1.37
CA VAL A 249 -15.77 6.43 -2.22
C VAL A 249 -16.33 7.59 -1.37
N PRO A 250 -15.67 8.75 -1.26
CA PRO A 250 -16.22 9.86 -0.48
C PRO A 250 -17.60 10.28 -1.00
N ALA A 251 -18.57 10.44 -0.09
CA ALA A 251 -19.98 10.73 -0.36
C ALA A 251 -20.22 11.85 -1.38
N SER A 252 -19.30 12.83 -1.50
CA SER A 252 -19.35 13.88 -2.52
C SER A 252 -19.45 13.39 -3.98
N LYS A 253 -19.18 12.11 -4.25
CA LYS A 253 -19.37 11.47 -5.57
C LYS A 253 -20.61 10.57 -5.64
N GLU A 254 -21.04 9.96 -4.54
CA GLU A 254 -22.19 9.05 -4.51
C GLU A 254 -23.52 9.83 -4.49
N GLU A 255 -23.56 11.00 -3.85
CA GLU A 255 -24.73 11.89 -3.83
C GLU A 255 -24.82 12.79 -5.08
N ALA A 256 -23.76 12.84 -5.89
CA ALA A 256 -23.69 13.68 -7.08
C ALA A 256 -24.18 12.93 -8.33
N GLY A 257 -25.46 12.56 -8.34
CA GLY A 257 -26.24 12.41 -9.60
C GLY A 257 -26.39 13.75 -10.36
N VAL A 258 -25.73 14.81 -9.89
CA VAL A 258 -25.70 16.14 -10.49
C VAL A 258 -24.43 16.26 -11.32
N PRO A 259 -24.52 16.55 -12.64
CA PRO A 259 -23.34 16.72 -13.48
C PRO A 259 -22.43 17.78 -12.86
N ALA A 260 -21.15 17.46 -12.71
CA ALA A 260 -20.14 18.35 -12.17
C ALA A 260 -20.22 19.69 -12.93
N ARG A 261 -20.76 20.74 -12.27
CA ARG A 261 -20.78 22.09 -12.83
C ARG A 261 -19.35 22.45 -13.18
N ARG A 262 -19.04 22.54 -14.48
CA ARG A 262 -17.76 23.04 -14.99
C ARG A 262 -17.51 24.41 -14.37
N GLY A 263 -16.74 24.44 -13.29
CA GLY A 263 -16.28 25.66 -12.66
C GLY A 263 -15.48 26.46 -13.68
N LYS A 264 -15.78 27.76 -13.77
CA LYS A 264 -15.10 28.70 -14.67
C LYS A 264 -13.59 28.52 -14.58
N SER A 265 -12.94 28.38 -15.75
CA SER A 265 -11.50 28.22 -15.88
C SER A 265 -10.76 29.25 -15.02
N ALA A 266 -9.89 28.77 -14.12
CA ALA A 266 -9.04 29.65 -13.33
C ALA A 266 -8.17 30.52 -14.27
N LYS A 267 -8.04 31.81 -13.95
CA LYS A 267 -7.27 32.80 -14.73
C LYS A 267 -5.82 32.32 -14.96
N PRO A 268 -5.21 32.64 -16.12
CA PRO A 268 -3.80 32.32 -16.38
C PRO A 268 -2.94 33.11 -15.38
N GLY A 269 -2.01 32.44 -14.69
CA GLY A 269 -1.00 33.11 -13.85
C GLY A 269 -1.03 32.77 -12.35
N LYS A 270 -2.05 32.06 -11.84
CA LYS A 270 -1.94 31.44 -10.50
C LYS A 270 -1.31 30.06 -10.66
N GLN A 271 -0.20 29.82 -9.96
CA GLN A 271 0.50 28.53 -9.87
C GLN A 271 -0.50 27.38 -9.98
N ARG A 272 -0.24 26.43 -10.89
CA ARG A 272 -1.02 25.20 -11.05
C ARG A 272 -1.06 24.48 -9.70
N ARG A 273 -2.05 24.82 -8.87
CA ARG A 273 -2.41 24.08 -7.66
C ARG A 273 -2.63 22.66 -8.13
N TRP A 274 -2.05 21.72 -7.40
CA TRP A 274 -2.26 20.29 -7.58
C TRP A 274 -3.73 20.02 -7.97
N SER A 275 -3.93 19.49 -9.18
CA SER A 275 -5.26 19.08 -9.61
C SER A 275 -5.67 17.91 -8.73
N LYS A 276 -6.63 18.13 -7.83
CA LYS A 276 -7.19 17.11 -6.92
C LYS A 276 -7.32 15.78 -7.68
N PRO A 277 -6.84 14.66 -7.13
CA PRO A 277 -6.96 13.37 -7.80
C PRO A 277 -8.41 13.08 -8.14
N GLU A 278 -8.63 12.46 -9.30
CA GLU A 278 -9.98 12.16 -9.77
C GLU A 278 -10.70 11.26 -8.79
N ASN A 279 -10.01 10.27 -8.22
CA ASN A 279 -10.55 9.39 -7.20
C ASN A 279 -9.67 9.42 -5.95
N PHE A 280 -10.25 9.85 -4.84
CA PHE A 280 -9.61 9.81 -3.53
C PHE A 280 -10.40 8.86 -2.64
N LEU A 281 -10.00 7.59 -2.61
CA LEU A 281 -10.68 6.52 -1.89
C LEU A 281 -10.21 6.46 -0.45
N ARG A 282 -11.08 6.03 0.46
CA ARG A 282 -10.77 5.89 1.89
C ARG A 282 -10.69 4.42 2.26
N MET A 283 -9.51 3.95 2.66
CA MET A 283 -9.27 2.55 3.02
C MET A 283 -9.15 2.35 4.53
N GLY A 284 -10.03 1.51 5.09
CA GLY A 284 -10.03 1.14 6.50
C GLY A 284 -10.52 2.22 7.45
N TRP A 285 -11.25 3.22 6.95
CA TRP A 285 -11.73 4.35 7.75
C TRP A 285 -12.89 3.97 8.67
N ARG A 286 -13.72 3.00 8.29
CA ARG A 286 -14.77 2.46 9.17
C ARG A 286 -14.21 1.29 9.98
N LEU A 287 -13.46 0.41 9.35
CA LEU A 287 -13.00 -0.83 9.97
C LEU A 287 -11.83 -0.62 10.95
N GLY A 288 -10.84 0.22 10.59
CA GLY A 288 -9.62 0.44 11.38
C GLY A 288 -9.89 0.88 12.83
N PRO A 289 -10.59 2.02 13.07
CA PRO A 289 -10.91 2.48 14.42
C PRO A 289 -11.67 1.45 15.25
N ARG A 290 -12.59 0.69 14.63
CA ARG A 290 -13.38 -0.34 15.31
C ARG A 290 -12.52 -1.52 15.75
N LEU A 291 -11.58 -1.95 14.91
CA LEU A 291 -10.64 -3.02 15.25
C LEU A 291 -9.71 -2.59 16.40
N LYS A 292 -9.26 -1.33 16.41
CA LYS A 292 -8.49 -0.78 17.52
C LYS A 292 -9.29 -0.74 18.83
N ALA A 293 -10.49 -0.18 18.80
CA ALA A 293 -11.36 -0.11 19.98
C ALA A 293 -11.66 -1.50 20.53
N ALA A 294 -11.91 -2.48 19.65
CA ALA A 294 -12.07 -3.87 20.04
C ALA A 294 -10.84 -4.42 20.77
N ARG A 295 -9.62 -4.19 20.25
CA ARG A 295 -8.38 -4.63 20.93
C ARG A 295 -8.19 -4.00 22.30
N GLU A 296 -8.47 -2.71 22.41
CA GLU A 296 -8.40 -1.98 23.69
C GLU A 296 -9.38 -2.59 24.70
N GLN A 297 -10.63 -2.85 24.29
CA GLN A 297 -11.62 -3.53 25.12
C GLN A 297 -11.17 -4.92 25.60
N ALA A 298 -10.53 -5.72 24.73
CA ALA A 298 -9.99 -7.02 25.15
C ALA A 298 -8.82 -6.91 26.13
N ARG A 299 -7.92 -5.94 25.92
CA ARG A 299 -6.81 -5.69 26.86
C ARG A 299 -7.33 -5.29 28.22
N GLU A 300 -8.31 -4.40 28.28
CA GLU A 300 -8.97 -4.01 29.54
C GLU A 300 -9.68 -5.20 30.22
N ALA A 301 -10.42 -6.01 29.46
CA ALA A 301 -11.10 -7.18 29.99
C ALA A 301 -10.13 -8.23 30.54
N ALA A 302 -8.99 -8.43 29.87
CA ALA A 302 -7.92 -9.30 30.35
C ALA A 302 -7.30 -8.76 31.66
N ALA A 303 -7.00 -7.46 31.71
CA ALA A 303 -6.41 -6.81 32.90
C ALA A 303 -7.34 -6.87 34.13
N ARG A 304 -8.66 -6.72 33.95
CA ARG A 304 -9.64 -6.87 35.04
C ARG A 304 -9.69 -8.29 35.62
N ARG A 305 -9.37 -9.31 34.82
CA ARG A 305 -9.35 -10.71 35.26
C ARG A 305 -8.05 -11.08 35.96
N SER A 306 -6.90 -10.58 35.50
CA SER A 306 -5.62 -10.82 36.18
C SER A 306 -5.54 -10.21 37.58
N GLY A 307 -6.35 -9.19 37.88
CA GLY A 307 -6.42 -8.57 39.21
C GLY A 307 -7.42 -9.22 40.18
N LYS A 308 -8.21 -10.21 39.75
CA LYS A 308 -9.17 -10.92 40.63
C LYS A 308 -8.64 -12.31 40.97
N ASP A 309 -7.87 -12.36 42.05
CA ASP A 309 -7.54 -13.58 42.78
C ASP A 309 -8.83 -14.23 43.30
N THR A 310 -9.45 -15.07 42.46
CA THR A 310 -10.64 -15.83 42.84
C THR A 310 -10.26 -17.28 42.71
N GLY A 311 -10.08 -17.93 43.86
CA GLY A 311 -9.69 -19.34 44.05
C GLY A 311 -10.72 -20.34 43.52
N VAL A 312 -11.13 -20.20 42.27
CA VAL A 312 -12.02 -21.14 41.59
C VAL A 312 -11.17 -22.21 40.93
N ARG A 313 -11.17 -23.39 41.57
CA ARG A 313 -10.61 -24.64 41.06
C ARG A 313 -11.18 -24.99 39.69
N GLY A 314 -10.28 -25.27 38.74
CA GLY A 314 -10.44 -26.36 37.76
C GLY A 314 -11.26 -26.06 36.51
N GLY A 315 -10.69 -25.30 35.56
CA GLY A 315 -11.13 -25.33 34.16
C GLY A 315 -10.18 -24.52 33.28
N TRP A 316 -9.66 -25.13 32.21
CA TRP A 316 -8.93 -24.40 31.17
C TRP A 316 -9.91 -23.46 30.44
N ARG A 317 -10.07 -22.24 30.95
CA ARG A 317 -10.94 -21.23 30.32
C ARG A 317 -10.10 -20.36 29.39
N GLN A 318 -10.42 -20.39 28.09
CA GLN A 318 -9.68 -19.63 27.09
C GLN A 318 -9.80 -18.12 27.34
N TYR A 319 -8.65 -17.43 27.44
CA TYR A 319 -8.63 -15.98 27.63
C TYR A 319 -9.28 -15.24 26.45
N PRO A 320 -10.08 -14.19 26.73
CA PRO A 320 -10.66 -13.38 25.67
C PRO A 320 -9.54 -12.62 24.95
N HIS A 321 -9.34 -12.94 23.68
CA HIS A 321 -8.39 -12.26 22.81
C HIS A 321 -8.97 -12.15 21.40
N GLN A 322 -8.50 -11.16 20.66
CA GLN A 322 -8.82 -10.99 19.25
C GLN A 322 -7.79 -11.74 18.41
N ARG A 323 -8.23 -12.54 17.46
CA ARG A 323 -7.33 -13.09 16.44
C ARG A 323 -7.22 -12.08 15.29
N GLY A 324 -5.99 -11.73 14.93
CA GLY A 324 -5.71 -10.87 13.79
C GLY A 324 -6.17 -11.50 12.47
N GLY A 325 -6.40 -10.64 11.48
CA GLY A 325 -6.75 -11.09 10.14
C GLY A 325 -5.62 -11.92 9.52
N HIS A 326 -5.98 -12.87 8.67
CA HIS A 326 -5.01 -13.71 7.99
C HIS A 326 -5.59 -14.26 6.68
N MET A 327 -4.72 -14.63 5.75
CA MET A 327 -5.14 -15.33 4.55
C MET A 327 -5.41 -16.79 4.87
N LYS A 328 -6.55 -17.29 4.40
CA LYS A 328 -6.90 -18.72 4.45
C LYS A 328 -7.18 -19.21 3.05
N VAL A 329 -6.54 -20.32 2.69
CA VAL A 329 -6.91 -21.08 1.50
C VAL A 329 -8.18 -21.86 1.85
N VAL A 330 -9.25 -21.57 1.13
CA VAL A 330 -10.55 -22.25 1.23
C VAL A 330 -10.71 -23.13 0.01
N TRP A 331 -10.86 -24.43 0.25
CA TRP A 331 -11.14 -25.39 -0.81
C TRP A 331 -12.65 -25.52 -1.03
N TYR A 332 -13.09 -25.47 -2.28
CA TYR A 332 -14.50 -25.49 -2.70
C TYR A 332 -14.68 -26.29 -4.00
N GLY A 333 -15.94 -26.41 -4.44
CA GLY A 333 -16.32 -27.20 -5.62
C GLY A 333 -16.41 -28.70 -5.35
N PRO A 334 -16.87 -29.49 -6.34
CA PRO A 334 -16.97 -30.95 -6.23
C PRO A 334 -15.62 -31.57 -5.85
N GLY A 335 -15.60 -32.33 -4.76
CA GLY A 335 -14.38 -32.95 -4.24
C GLY A 335 -13.34 -31.98 -3.65
N LYS A 336 -13.69 -30.71 -3.40
CA LYS A 336 -12.76 -29.68 -2.88
C LYS A 336 -11.52 -29.51 -3.76
N THR A 337 -11.67 -29.64 -5.07
CA THR A 337 -10.58 -29.57 -6.05
C THR A 337 -10.19 -28.14 -6.41
N LEU A 338 -11.07 -27.18 -6.16
CA LEU A 338 -10.80 -25.75 -6.38
C LEU A 338 -10.35 -25.12 -5.06
N SER A 339 -9.37 -24.23 -5.11
CA SER A 339 -8.94 -23.45 -3.95
C SER A 339 -9.03 -21.97 -4.23
N ASP A 340 -9.54 -21.20 -3.28
CA ASP A 340 -9.54 -19.74 -3.32
C ASP A 340 -8.89 -19.20 -2.05
N SER A 341 -8.18 -18.08 -2.16
CA SER A 341 -7.51 -17.45 -1.03
C SER A 341 -8.40 -16.32 -0.53
N LYS A 342 -8.98 -16.51 0.66
CA LYS A 342 -9.87 -15.54 1.27
C LYS A 342 -9.16 -14.85 2.43
N LEU A 343 -9.33 -13.53 2.50
CA LEU A 343 -8.99 -12.80 3.70
C LEU A 343 -10.00 -13.14 4.79
N ILE A 344 -9.52 -13.71 5.89
CA ILE A 344 -10.30 -13.90 7.10
C ILE A 344 -10.14 -12.63 7.93
N GLU A 345 -11.26 -11.93 8.12
CA GLU A 345 -11.34 -10.72 8.93
C GLU A 345 -11.01 -11.05 10.41
N PRO A 346 -10.51 -10.09 11.18
CA PRO A 346 -10.31 -10.29 12.61
C PRO A 346 -11.58 -10.77 13.30
N TYR A 347 -11.43 -11.67 14.27
CA TYR A 347 -12.56 -12.29 14.96
C TYR A 347 -12.25 -12.54 16.44
N TRP A 348 -13.31 -12.60 17.25
CA TRP A 348 -13.20 -12.88 18.68
C TRP A 348 -13.02 -14.37 18.94
N VAL A 349 -12.08 -14.73 19.81
CA VAL A 349 -11.88 -16.16 20.14
C VAL A 349 -12.70 -16.58 21.38
N SER A 350 -13.20 -15.63 22.16
CA SER A 350 -14.09 -15.88 23.30
C SER A 350 -15.43 -15.18 23.14
N GLU A 351 -16.50 -15.85 23.58
CA GLU A 351 -17.86 -15.30 23.63
C GLU A 351 -18.04 -14.28 24.76
N ASP A 352 -17.11 -14.22 25.71
CA ASP A 352 -17.19 -13.33 26.89
C ASP A 352 -17.17 -11.83 26.56
N LEU A 353 -16.82 -11.46 25.31
CA LEU A 353 -16.76 -10.08 24.82
C LEU A 353 -17.87 -9.76 23.80
N LEU A 354 -18.80 -10.68 23.58
CA LEU A 354 -19.99 -10.39 22.77
C LEU A 354 -20.92 -9.45 23.53
N SER A 355 -21.75 -8.69 22.79
CA SER A 355 -22.81 -7.90 23.40
C SER A 355 -23.79 -8.80 24.19
N ALA A 356 -24.67 -8.20 24.99
CA ALA A 356 -25.74 -8.93 25.67
C ALA A 356 -26.61 -9.76 24.69
N ASP A 357 -26.73 -9.30 23.44
CA ASP A 357 -27.44 -9.97 22.35
C ASP A 357 -26.58 -11.01 21.60
N GLY A 358 -25.38 -11.32 22.10
CA GLY A 358 -24.44 -12.28 21.50
C GLY A 358 -23.82 -11.83 20.18
N GLN A 359 -23.87 -10.52 19.86
CA GLN A 359 -23.31 -9.96 18.63
C GLN A 359 -21.87 -9.51 18.83
N ALA A 360 -21.04 -9.75 17.81
CA ALA A 360 -19.70 -9.16 17.75
C ALA A 360 -19.81 -7.69 17.27
N PRO A 361 -18.88 -6.81 17.68
CA PRO A 361 -18.80 -5.46 17.11
C PRO A 361 -18.71 -5.50 15.57
N GLU A 362 -19.35 -4.54 14.91
CA GLU A 362 -19.41 -4.49 13.44
C GLU A 362 -18.01 -4.52 12.80
N GLY A 363 -17.78 -5.45 11.87
CA GLY A 363 -16.46 -5.67 11.25
C GLY A 363 -15.62 -6.77 11.92
N ILE A 364 -16.15 -7.45 12.93
CA ILE A 364 -15.54 -8.60 13.59
C ILE A 364 -16.46 -9.82 13.41
N ILE A 365 -15.90 -10.92 12.91
CA ILE A 365 -16.69 -12.15 12.72
C ILE A 365 -16.83 -12.89 14.07
N ARG A 366 -17.94 -13.58 14.30
CA ARG A 366 -18.07 -14.55 15.41
C ARG A 366 -17.50 -15.90 14.97
N PRO A 367 -16.72 -16.61 15.81
CA PRO A 367 -16.25 -17.95 15.46
C PRO A 367 -17.46 -18.86 15.22
N ALA A 368 -17.50 -19.52 14.05
CA ALA A 368 -18.52 -20.53 13.77
C ALA A 368 -18.28 -21.70 14.74
N ARG A 369 -19.33 -22.06 15.48
CA ARG A 369 -19.30 -23.22 16.39
C ARG A 369 -19.29 -24.52 15.60
#